data_AF-A0A518H9A7-F1
#
_entry.id   AF-A0A518H9A7-F1
#
_cell.length_a   1.000
_cell.length_b   1.000
_cell.length_c   1.000
_cell.angle_alpha   90.00
_cell.angle_beta   90.00
_cell.angle_gamma   90.00
#
_symmetry.space_group_name_H-M   'P 1'
#
loop_
_entity.id
_entity.type
_entity.pdbx_description
1 polymer ?
#
loop_
_entity_poly.entity_id
_entity_poly.type
_entity_poly.pdbx_seq_one_letter_code
_entity_poly.pdbx_strand_id
1 'polypeptide(L)'
;MDADEPIDPLLDLHPDSPWRRPDWRWLRAGQLQHEGRRPSRSDDAWTRRSLRYRRAVDRHGNPTGRSPGRIDPTIHEARCIQAGLARTRSWELEARLLTGQSPATIAPAFGASPATVEAYAALFFDVADLLDAPDAIALIVLPGLHLDRRIQDPGLLARAYGYFGGPLLLEQVLAVLDRIGDPGAGPGADPPPPDGLENLVELAIAARSLPDDPATALALLRLGKAFAEVERRMAWGAASPLLQPLTVSPGFLLRSTAPASLAPATSSPISTDPRGDGQLDGGPTSPDGGSAIAGKVEAVSLPGHRRAATPAARSRAVG
;
A
#
# COMPACT_ATOMS: atom_id res chain seq x y z
N MET A 1 -2.45 14.37 34.01
CA MET A 1 -2.63 13.56 32.79
C MET A 1 -1.25 13.34 32.26
N ASP A 2 -0.64 12.24 32.65
CA ASP A 2 0.69 11.85 32.20
C ASP A 2 0.55 11.44 30.73
N ALA A 3 1.17 12.20 29.84
CA ALA A 3 1.09 12.01 28.39
C ALA A 3 1.85 10.76 27.88
N ASP A 4 2.16 9.83 28.78
CA ASP A 4 3.08 8.70 28.57
C ASP A 4 2.42 7.36 28.92
N GLU A 5 1.09 7.31 29.12
CA GLU A 5 0.39 6.04 29.17
C GLU A 5 0.57 5.35 27.81
N PRO A 6 1.24 4.18 27.75
CA PRO A 6 1.51 3.52 26.49
C PRO A 6 0.17 3.17 25.86
N ILE A 7 -0.11 3.80 24.71
CA ILE A 7 -1.27 3.51 23.87
C ILE A 7 -1.41 1.99 23.79
N ASP A 8 -2.54 1.45 24.27
CA ASP A 8 -2.74 0.01 24.31
C ASP A 8 -2.66 -0.53 22.87
N PRO A 9 -1.61 -1.29 22.53
CA PRO A 9 -1.42 -1.78 21.16
C PRO A 9 -2.57 -2.69 20.72
N LEU A 10 -3.43 -3.16 21.64
CA LEU A 10 -4.64 -3.90 21.31
C LEU A 10 -5.74 -3.04 20.68
N LEU A 11 -5.86 -1.77 21.06
CA LEU A 11 -6.90 -0.89 20.53
C LEU A 11 -6.59 -0.46 19.08
N ASP A 12 -5.32 -0.27 18.75
CA ASP A 12 -4.88 0.17 17.41
C ASP A 12 -5.00 -0.93 16.34
N LEU A 13 -5.05 -2.20 16.77
CA LEU A 13 -5.13 -3.36 15.88
C LEU A 13 -6.55 -3.90 15.70
N HIS A 14 -7.55 -3.18 16.19
CA HIS A 14 -8.96 -3.54 16.00
C HIS A 14 -9.47 -3.09 14.61
N PRO A 15 -10.28 -3.90 13.91
CA PRO A 15 -10.88 -3.49 12.63
C PRO A 15 -11.67 -2.18 12.74
N ASP A 16 -12.39 -1.97 13.85
CA ASP A 16 -13.21 -0.76 14.05
C ASP A 16 -12.43 0.45 14.59
N SER A 17 -11.10 0.36 14.70
CA SER A 17 -10.31 1.50 15.17
C SER A 17 -10.25 2.60 14.10
N PRO A 18 -10.60 3.87 14.43
CA PRO A 18 -10.48 4.97 13.46
C PRO A 18 -9.02 5.32 13.15
N TRP A 19 -8.08 4.91 14.01
CA TRP A 19 -6.63 5.13 13.85
C TRP A 19 -5.91 3.87 13.36
N ARG A 20 -6.66 2.92 12.80
CA ARG A 20 -6.15 1.64 12.33
C ARG A 20 -5.06 1.84 11.28
N ARG A 21 -3.89 1.27 11.55
CA ARG A 21 -2.80 1.27 10.58
C ARG A 21 -3.13 0.43 9.34
N PRO A 22 -2.63 0.78 8.14
CA PRO A 22 -2.86 -0.03 6.94
C PRO A 22 -2.35 -1.48 7.05
N ASP A 23 -1.34 -1.73 7.88
CA ASP A 23 -0.75 -3.07 8.12
C ASP A 23 -1.34 -3.81 9.33
N TRP A 24 -2.49 -3.37 9.86
CA TRP A 24 -3.04 -3.87 11.13
C TRP A 24 -3.23 -5.40 11.16
N ARG A 25 -3.69 -6.03 10.06
CA ARG A 25 -3.87 -7.50 10.01
C ARG A 25 -2.54 -8.24 10.15
N TRP A 26 -1.49 -7.70 9.54
CA TRP A 26 -0.15 -8.27 9.64
C TRP A 26 0.43 -8.10 11.04
N LEU A 27 0.25 -6.92 11.65
CA LEU A 27 0.65 -6.65 13.04
C LEU A 27 -0.11 -7.54 14.02
N ARG A 28 -1.43 -7.68 13.86
CA ARG A 28 -2.29 -8.55 14.66
C ARG A 28 -1.87 -10.01 14.60
N ALA A 29 -1.58 -10.52 13.40
CA ALA A 29 -1.04 -11.86 13.24
C ALA A 29 0.32 -12.04 13.95
N GLY A 30 1.16 -11.00 13.96
CA GLY A 30 2.43 -11.01 14.70
C GLY A 30 2.27 -11.04 16.20
N GLN A 31 1.32 -10.26 16.72
CA GLN A 31 0.96 -10.29 18.13
C GLN A 31 0.51 -11.70 18.56
N LEU A 32 -0.44 -12.30 17.84
CA LEU A 32 -0.93 -13.65 18.12
C LEU A 32 0.17 -14.70 18.08
N GLN A 33 1.15 -14.54 17.18
CA GLN A 33 2.31 -15.41 17.10
C GLN A 33 3.23 -15.26 18.32
N HIS A 34 3.57 -14.02 18.68
CA HIS A 34 4.43 -13.71 19.82
C HIS A 34 3.84 -14.21 21.14
N GLU A 35 2.54 -14.00 21.34
CA GLU A 35 1.81 -14.45 22.55
C GLU A 35 1.51 -15.96 22.54
N GLY A 36 1.79 -16.69 21.45
CA GLY A 36 1.45 -18.11 21.33
C GLY A 36 -0.05 -18.40 21.29
N ARG A 37 -0.89 -17.40 21.01
CA ARG A 37 -2.35 -17.50 21.07
C ARG A 37 -2.97 -18.04 19.79
N ARG A 38 -4.19 -18.56 19.91
CA ARG A 38 -5.02 -18.92 18.75
C ARG A 38 -5.83 -17.70 18.32
N PRO A 39 -6.11 -17.54 17.00
CA PRO A 39 -7.07 -16.55 16.54
C PRO A 39 -8.42 -16.77 17.20
N SER A 40 -9.05 -15.66 17.56
CA SER A 40 -10.43 -15.60 18.02
C SER A 40 -11.42 -15.63 16.84
N ARG A 41 -12.72 -15.61 17.15
CA ARG A 41 -13.77 -15.53 16.12
C ARG A 41 -13.80 -14.18 15.40
N SER A 42 -13.40 -13.10 16.06
CA SER A 42 -13.35 -11.76 15.46
C SER A 42 -12.14 -11.55 14.54
N ASP A 43 -11.07 -12.33 14.69
CA ASP A 43 -9.94 -12.28 13.76
C ASP A 43 -10.37 -12.84 12.40
N ASP A 44 -10.25 -12.05 11.35
CA ASP A 44 -10.71 -12.40 9.99
C ASP A 44 -9.85 -13.46 9.28
N ALA A 45 -10.29 -13.82 8.07
CA ALA A 45 -9.62 -14.84 7.26
C ALA A 45 -8.17 -14.45 6.91
N TRP A 46 -7.91 -13.17 6.62
CA TRP A 46 -6.58 -12.68 6.25
C TRP A 46 -5.60 -12.72 7.43
N THR A 47 -6.06 -12.34 8.62
CA THR A 47 -5.31 -12.44 9.87
C THR A 47 -4.94 -13.88 10.19
N ARG A 48 -5.91 -14.80 10.07
CA ARG A 48 -5.66 -16.25 10.27
C ARG A 48 -4.67 -16.82 9.25
N ARG A 49 -4.81 -16.43 7.98
CA ARG A 49 -3.95 -16.83 6.87
C ARG A 49 -2.51 -16.34 7.08
N SER A 50 -2.35 -15.07 7.48
CA SER A 50 -1.08 -14.45 7.84
C SER A 50 -0.42 -15.14 9.04
N LEU A 51 -1.16 -15.42 10.12
CA LEU A 51 -0.62 -16.14 11.28
C LEU A 51 -0.07 -17.53 10.89
N ARG A 52 -0.81 -18.27 10.07
CA ARG A 52 -0.36 -19.59 9.57
C ARG A 52 0.94 -19.45 8.75
N TYR A 53 1.01 -18.45 7.88
CA TYR A 53 2.21 -18.15 7.10
C TYR A 53 3.40 -17.80 8.00
N ARG A 54 3.24 -16.91 8.99
CA ARG A 54 4.31 -16.51 9.89
C ARG A 54 4.83 -17.68 10.74
N ARG A 55 3.93 -18.50 11.30
CA ARG A 55 4.30 -19.74 12.00
C ARG A 55 5.02 -20.74 11.12
N ALA A 56 4.76 -20.74 9.82
CA ALA A 56 5.50 -21.55 8.89
C ALA A 56 6.90 -21.01 8.65
N VAL A 57 7.05 -19.70 8.43
CA VAL A 57 8.37 -19.05 8.30
C VAL A 57 9.27 -19.37 9.50
N ASP A 58 8.77 -19.22 10.74
CA ASP A 58 9.53 -19.55 11.95
C ASP A 58 10.01 -21.00 11.98
N ARG A 59 9.13 -21.94 11.59
CA ARG A 59 9.47 -23.36 11.49
C ARG A 59 10.52 -23.65 10.43
N HIS A 60 10.72 -22.78 9.43
CA HIS A 60 11.69 -23.01 8.37
C HIS A 60 13.10 -22.52 8.71
N GLY A 61 13.25 -21.80 9.83
CA GLY A 61 14.56 -21.71 10.49
C GLY A 61 15.08 -23.09 10.92
N ASN A 62 14.22 -24.12 10.94
CA ASN A 62 14.60 -25.53 11.08
C ASN A 62 14.88 -26.14 9.69
N PRO A 63 16.01 -26.85 9.47
CA PRO A 63 16.39 -27.44 8.19
C PRO A 63 15.37 -28.45 7.60
N THR A 64 14.39 -28.89 8.38
CA THR A 64 13.32 -29.79 7.92
C THR A 64 12.06 -29.06 7.42
N GLY A 65 12.05 -27.72 7.47
CA GLY A 65 10.92 -26.89 7.09
C GLY A 65 10.63 -26.84 5.59
N ARG A 66 9.37 -26.55 5.25
CA ARG A 66 8.74 -26.80 3.96
C ARG A 66 8.69 -25.57 3.02
N SER A 67 9.78 -24.87 2.66
CA SER A 67 9.84 -23.50 2.02
C SER A 67 8.57 -22.56 2.08
N PRO A 68 8.59 -21.37 2.72
CA PRO A 68 7.36 -20.62 3.02
C PRO A 68 6.49 -20.30 1.79
N GLY A 69 7.11 -20.11 0.63
CA GLY A 69 6.42 -19.91 -0.65
C GLY A 69 5.59 -21.12 -1.13
N ARG A 70 5.83 -22.34 -0.62
CA ARG A 70 4.99 -23.51 -0.91
C ARG A 70 3.71 -23.55 -0.08
N ILE A 71 3.68 -22.87 1.07
CA ILE A 71 2.54 -22.88 1.98
C ILE A 71 1.53 -21.83 1.54
N ASP A 72 2.02 -20.64 1.19
CA ASP A 72 1.20 -19.57 0.69
C ASP A 72 2.01 -18.71 -0.30
N PRO A 73 2.03 -19.07 -1.59
CA PRO A 73 2.84 -18.36 -2.58
C PRO A 73 2.43 -16.89 -2.69
N THR A 74 1.13 -16.60 -2.59
CA THR A 74 0.59 -15.23 -2.73
C THR A 74 1.03 -14.32 -1.58
N ILE A 75 0.94 -14.78 -0.32
CA ILE A 75 1.43 -13.99 0.82
C ILE A 75 2.97 -13.87 0.78
N HIS A 76 3.66 -14.92 0.36
CA HIS A 76 5.11 -14.88 0.24
C HIS A 76 5.58 -13.82 -0.75
N GLU A 77 4.98 -13.77 -1.94
CA GLU A 77 5.28 -12.77 -2.96
C GLU A 77 4.93 -11.35 -2.48
N ALA A 78 3.76 -11.16 -1.88
CA ALA A 78 3.36 -9.87 -1.28
C ALA A 78 4.36 -9.43 -0.19
N ARG A 79 4.87 -10.37 0.61
CA ARG A 79 5.90 -10.09 1.62
C ARG A 79 7.23 -9.69 1.00
N CYS A 80 7.61 -10.27 -0.12
CA CYS A 80 8.82 -9.89 -0.87
C CYS A 80 8.72 -8.47 -1.44
N ILE A 81 7.53 -8.08 -1.94
CA ILE A 81 7.25 -6.69 -2.36
C ILE A 81 7.41 -5.74 -1.17
N GLN A 82 6.76 -6.04 -0.05
CA GLN A 82 6.82 -5.20 1.16
C GLN A 82 8.26 -5.07 1.71
N ALA A 83 9.07 -6.12 1.59
CA ALA A 83 10.46 -6.13 2.02
C ALA A 83 11.41 -5.35 1.07
N GLY A 84 10.94 -4.90 -0.09
CA GLY A 84 11.81 -4.37 -1.14
C GLY A 84 12.77 -5.41 -1.76
N LEU A 85 12.44 -6.70 -1.63
CA LEU A 85 13.22 -7.80 -2.22
C LEU A 85 12.83 -8.05 -3.69
N ALA A 86 11.62 -7.62 -4.07
CA ALA A 86 11.23 -7.57 -5.47
C ALA A 86 11.95 -6.40 -6.17
N ARG A 87 12.15 -6.50 -7.49
CA ARG A 87 12.64 -5.38 -8.30
C ARG A 87 11.66 -4.20 -8.33
N THR A 88 10.39 -4.46 -8.00
CA THR A 88 9.32 -3.47 -7.99
C THR A 88 9.28 -2.69 -6.68
N ARG A 89 8.90 -1.42 -6.79
CA ARG A 89 8.88 -0.50 -5.65
C ARG A 89 7.53 -0.63 -4.92
N SER A 90 7.55 -0.98 -3.63
CA SER A 90 6.32 -1.16 -2.84
C SER A 90 5.42 0.09 -2.84
N TRP A 91 6.04 1.27 -2.82
CA TRP A 91 5.32 2.55 -2.83
C TRP A 91 4.53 2.79 -4.13
N GLU A 92 4.93 2.20 -5.26
CA GLU A 92 4.16 2.28 -6.51
C GLU A 92 2.85 1.52 -6.37
N LEU A 93 2.91 0.30 -5.82
CA LEU A 93 1.73 -0.51 -5.56
C LEU A 93 0.76 0.18 -4.60
N GLU A 94 1.30 0.76 -3.53
CA GLU A 94 0.51 1.56 -2.57
C GLU A 94 -0.16 2.76 -3.24
N ALA A 95 0.57 3.48 -4.11
CA ALA A 95 0.01 4.60 -4.85
C ALA A 95 -1.12 4.16 -5.79
N ARG A 96 -0.95 3.03 -6.49
CA ARG A 96 -1.98 2.44 -7.34
C ARG A 96 -3.21 2.02 -6.52
N LEU A 97 -3.03 1.41 -5.35
CA LEU A 97 -4.13 1.05 -4.45
C LEU A 97 -4.92 2.27 -3.97
N LEU A 98 -4.24 3.40 -3.71
CA LEU A 98 -4.88 4.66 -3.31
C LEU A 98 -5.75 5.29 -4.41
N THR A 99 -5.57 4.90 -5.67
CA THR A 99 -6.45 5.36 -6.77
C THR A 99 -7.82 4.66 -6.75
N GLY A 100 -8.03 3.66 -5.89
CA GLY A 100 -9.24 2.84 -5.85
C GLY A 100 -9.33 1.80 -6.97
N GLN A 101 -8.28 1.61 -7.77
CA GLN A 101 -8.23 0.57 -8.80
C GLN A 101 -8.33 -0.84 -8.20
N SER A 102 -8.99 -1.75 -8.93
CA SER A 102 -9.10 -3.15 -8.51
C SER A 102 -7.76 -3.89 -8.60
N PRO A 103 -7.52 -4.94 -7.79
CA PRO A 103 -6.33 -5.78 -7.91
C PRO A 103 -6.10 -6.35 -9.31
N ALA A 104 -7.17 -6.66 -10.05
CA ALA A 104 -7.09 -7.16 -11.42
C ALA A 104 -6.59 -6.10 -12.41
N THR A 105 -6.93 -4.82 -12.17
CA THR A 105 -6.47 -3.69 -12.98
C THR A 105 -5.00 -3.36 -12.68
N ILE A 106 -4.60 -3.41 -11.41
CA ILE A 106 -3.25 -3.05 -10.96
C ILE A 106 -2.22 -4.11 -11.36
N ALA A 107 -2.58 -5.39 -11.24
CA ALA A 107 -1.70 -6.53 -11.50
C ALA A 107 -0.86 -6.46 -12.79
N PRO A 108 -1.43 -6.25 -13.99
CA PRO A 108 -0.65 -6.19 -15.23
C PRO A 108 0.31 -4.99 -15.28
N ALA A 109 -0.11 -3.82 -14.76
CA ALA A 109 0.73 -2.63 -14.74
C ALA A 109 1.92 -2.77 -13.78
N PHE A 110 1.70 -3.42 -12.62
CA PHE A 110 2.73 -3.64 -11.61
C PHE A 110 3.59 -4.88 -11.87
N GLY A 111 3.19 -5.77 -12.79
CA GLY A 111 3.89 -7.01 -13.09
C GLY A 111 3.76 -8.09 -12.00
N ALA A 112 2.61 -8.17 -11.33
CA ALA A 112 2.32 -9.18 -10.30
C ALA A 112 1.00 -9.91 -10.59
N SER A 113 0.73 -11.01 -9.88
CA SER A 113 -0.58 -11.67 -9.97
C SER A 113 -1.67 -10.87 -9.24
N PRO A 114 -2.95 -10.90 -9.70
CA PRO A 114 -4.05 -10.26 -8.98
C PRO A 114 -4.18 -10.73 -7.52
N ALA A 115 -3.95 -12.03 -7.26
CA ALA A 115 -4.00 -12.61 -5.92
C ALA A 115 -2.87 -12.09 -5.02
N THR A 116 -1.71 -11.76 -5.59
CA THR A 116 -0.59 -11.14 -4.87
C THR A 116 -0.89 -9.69 -4.52
N VAL A 117 -1.47 -8.93 -5.45
CA VAL A 117 -1.93 -7.56 -5.20
C VAL A 117 -3.02 -7.54 -4.11
N GLU A 118 -3.98 -8.46 -4.19
CA GLU A 118 -5.03 -8.62 -3.18
C GLU A 118 -4.43 -8.96 -1.80
N ALA A 119 -3.48 -9.90 -1.74
CA ALA A 119 -2.80 -10.24 -0.49
C ALA A 119 -1.99 -9.06 0.06
N TYR A 120 -1.36 -8.26 -0.81
CA TYR A 120 -0.62 -7.06 -0.41
C TYR A 120 -1.56 -6.02 0.20
N ALA A 121 -2.64 -5.68 -0.53
CA ALA A 121 -3.66 -4.75 -0.08
C ALA A 121 -4.27 -5.19 1.26
N ALA A 122 -4.64 -6.46 1.39
CA ALA A 122 -5.30 -6.94 2.61
C ALA A 122 -4.38 -6.98 3.85
N LEU A 123 -3.08 -7.28 3.68
CA LEU A 123 -2.17 -7.53 4.79
C LEU A 123 -1.25 -6.37 5.15
N PHE A 124 -0.78 -5.63 4.15
CA PHE A 124 0.25 -4.60 4.33
C PHE A 124 -0.27 -3.19 4.06
N PHE A 125 -1.39 -3.05 3.35
CA PHE A 125 -1.88 -1.74 2.93
C PHE A 125 -3.42 -1.69 2.83
N ASP A 126 -4.09 -2.04 3.93
CA ASP A 126 -5.55 -2.11 4.02
C ASP A 126 -6.16 -0.72 4.16
N VAL A 127 -6.43 -0.08 3.03
CA VAL A 127 -6.94 1.30 2.96
C VAL A 127 -8.32 1.41 2.34
N ALA A 128 -8.95 0.30 1.95
CA ALA A 128 -10.21 0.30 1.19
C ALA A 128 -11.31 1.11 1.90
N ASP A 129 -11.51 0.87 3.21
CA ASP A 129 -12.51 1.59 4.01
C ASP A 129 -12.12 3.05 4.30
N LEU A 130 -10.85 3.41 4.08
CA LEU A 130 -10.31 4.74 4.34
C LEU A 130 -10.39 5.64 3.10
N LEU A 131 -10.58 5.09 1.90
CA LEU A 131 -10.52 5.88 0.65
C LEU A 131 -11.55 7.03 0.63
N ASP A 132 -12.71 6.84 1.25
CA ASP A 132 -13.78 7.84 1.38
C ASP A 132 -13.59 8.81 2.56
N ALA A 133 -12.53 8.64 3.34
CA ALA A 133 -12.20 9.45 4.51
C ALA A 133 -10.89 10.23 4.27
N PRO A 134 -10.93 11.40 3.61
CA PRO A 134 -9.73 12.13 3.20
C PRO A 134 -8.84 12.53 4.39
N ASP A 135 -9.44 12.90 5.52
CA ASP A 135 -8.69 13.21 6.73
C ASP A 135 -7.95 11.98 7.27
N ALA A 136 -8.57 10.80 7.22
CA ALA A 136 -7.95 9.55 7.64
C ALA A 136 -6.79 9.16 6.72
N ILE A 137 -6.97 9.25 5.39
CA ILE A 137 -5.88 9.01 4.42
C ILE A 137 -4.72 9.95 4.70
N ALA A 138 -5.01 11.23 4.89
CA ALA A 138 -3.96 12.21 5.05
C ALA A 138 -3.24 12.05 6.41
N LEU A 139 -3.94 11.74 7.50
CA LEU A 139 -3.35 11.58 8.83
C LEU A 139 -2.64 10.22 9.03
N ILE A 140 -3.21 9.13 8.49
CA ILE A 140 -2.78 7.76 8.79
C ILE A 140 -1.91 7.19 7.67
N VAL A 141 -2.32 7.37 6.41
CA VAL A 141 -1.67 6.73 5.25
C VAL A 141 -0.57 7.59 4.65
N LEU A 142 -0.73 8.91 4.70
CA LEU A 142 0.23 9.89 4.20
C LEU A 142 0.84 10.73 5.33
N PRO A 143 1.37 10.10 6.42
CA PRO A 143 1.97 10.85 7.51
C PRO A 143 3.19 11.59 6.94
N GLY A 144 3.12 12.92 6.97
CA GLY A 144 4.14 13.77 6.32
C GLY A 144 3.52 14.80 5.38
N LEU A 145 2.36 14.52 4.78
CA LEU A 145 1.67 15.49 3.92
C LEU A 145 1.36 16.80 4.67
N HIS A 146 1.09 16.70 5.97
CA HIS A 146 0.78 17.85 6.85
C HIS A 146 1.99 18.36 7.63
N LEU A 147 2.94 17.46 7.92
CA LEU A 147 4.01 17.70 8.89
C LEU A 147 5.26 18.26 8.22
N ASP A 148 5.51 17.91 6.97
CA ASP A 148 6.65 18.41 6.23
C ASP A 148 6.20 19.01 4.90
N ARG A 149 6.42 20.32 4.74
CA ARG A 149 6.17 21.02 3.47
C ARG A 149 7.15 20.59 2.38
N ARG A 150 8.24 19.91 2.73
CA ARG A 150 9.24 19.39 1.79
C ARG A 150 9.03 17.90 1.59
N ILE A 151 8.13 17.54 0.68
CA ILE A 151 7.94 16.14 0.33
C ILE A 151 9.04 15.73 -0.65
N GLN A 152 10.17 15.27 -0.11
CA GLN A 152 11.28 14.71 -0.91
C GLN A 152 11.18 13.19 -1.07
N ASP A 153 10.27 12.52 -0.35
CA ASP A 153 10.03 11.09 -0.53
C ASP A 153 9.21 10.84 -1.81
N PRO A 154 9.80 10.24 -2.86
CA PRO A 154 9.07 9.93 -4.10
C PRO A 154 7.88 9.00 -3.85
N GLY A 155 7.97 8.10 -2.86
CA GLY A 155 6.88 7.22 -2.49
C GLY A 155 5.70 7.97 -1.87
N LEU A 156 5.96 8.98 -1.04
CA LEU A 156 4.90 9.85 -0.50
C LEU A 156 4.27 10.73 -1.59
N LEU A 157 5.07 11.27 -2.54
CA LEU A 157 4.55 12.01 -3.69
C LEU A 157 3.64 11.16 -4.57
N ALA A 158 4.10 9.97 -4.97
CA ALA A 158 3.31 9.06 -5.80
C ALA A 158 1.98 8.70 -5.13
N ARG A 159 2.02 8.35 -3.84
CA ARG A 159 0.81 8.04 -3.06
C ARG A 159 -0.14 9.23 -2.95
N ALA A 160 0.37 10.43 -2.68
CA ALA A 160 -0.44 11.64 -2.61
C ALA A 160 -1.10 11.97 -3.96
N TYR A 161 -0.35 11.96 -5.06
CA TYR A 161 -0.92 12.23 -6.39
C TYR A 161 -1.85 11.13 -6.88
N GLY A 162 -1.57 9.86 -6.56
CA GLY A 162 -2.48 8.75 -6.85
C GLY A 162 -3.82 8.89 -6.14
N TYR A 163 -3.80 9.26 -4.86
CA TYR A 163 -5.04 9.49 -4.10
C TYR A 163 -5.84 10.70 -4.61
N PHE A 164 -5.21 11.88 -4.74
CA PHE A 164 -5.94 13.11 -5.08
C PHE A 164 -6.21 13.28 -6.58
N GLY A 165 -5.37 12.73 -7.45
CA GLY A 165 -5.46 12.88 -8.90
C GLY A 165 -5.91 11.62 -9.65
N GLY A 166 -6.04 10.49 -8.96
CA GLY A 166 -6.45 9.23 -9.56
C GLY A 166 -5.41 8.60 -10.48
N PRO A 167 -5.81 7.55 -11.23
CA PRO A 167 -4.87 6.70 -11.94
C PRO A 167 -4.16 7.38 -13.11
N LEU A 168 -4.83 8.30 -13.82
CA LEU A 168 -4.22 9.00 -14.96
C LEU A 168 -3.08 9.92 -14.53
N LEU A 169 -3.27 10.68 -13.45
CA LEU A 169 -2.20 11.54 -12.91
C LEU A 169 -1.07 10.70 -12.33
N LEU A 170 -1.39 9.56 -11.71
CA LEU A 170 -0.39 8.66 -11.18
C LEU A 170 0.58 8.16 -12.26
N GLU A 171 0.10 7.73 -13.43
CA GLU A 171 1.01 7.26 -14.50
C GLU A 171 2.01 8.35 -14.92
N GLN A 172 1.58 9.62 -14.98
CA GLN A 172 2.45 10.75 -15.29
C GLN A 172 3.50 10.97 -14.20
N VAL A 173 3.10 10.88 -12.94
CA VAL A 173 4.02 10.99 -11.80
C VAL A 173 5.03 9.84 -11.80
N LEU A 174 4.60 8.61 -12.05
CA LEU A 174 5.50 7.46 -12.12
C LEU A 174 6.52 7.61 -13.26
N ALA A 175 6.08 8.07 -14.44
CA ALA A 175 6.97 8.34 -15.57
C ALA A 175 8.04 9.40 -15.24
N VAL A 176 7.67 10.47 -14.53
CA VAL A 176 8.62 11.50 -14.06
C VAL A 176 9.58 10.92 -13.02
N LEU A 177 9.08 10.17 -12.04
CA LEU A 177 9.90 9.59 -10.97
C LEU A 177 10.89 8.54 -11.48
N ASP A 178 10.52 7.75 -12.50
CA ASP A 178 11.43 6.80 -13.12
C ASP A 178 12.55 7.49 -13.89
N ARG A 179 12.27 8.60 -14.58
CA ARG A 179 13.31 9.43 -15.21
C ARG A 179 14.28 10.03 -14.19
N ILE A 180 13.77 10.54 -13.07
CA ILE A 180 14.62 11.12 -12.00
C ILE A 180 15.46 10.02 -11.33
N GLY A 181 14.89 8.82 -11.18
CA GLY A 181 15.53 7.70 -10.48
C GLY A 181 16.50 6.88 -11.33
N ASP A 182 16.58 7.08 -12.65
CA ASP A 182 17.52 6.37 -13.52
C ASP A 182 18.89 7.08 -13.57
N PRO A 183 19.92 6.60 -12.85
CA PRO A 183 21.26 7.19 -12.91
C PRO A 183 21.94 7.00 -14.28
N GLY A 184 21.39 6.12 -15.14
CA GLY A 184 21.89 5.87 -16.50
C GLY A 184 21.37 6.86 -17.54
N ALA A 185 20.33 7.63 -17.22
CA ALA A 185 19.87 8.76 -18.02
C ALA A 185 20.90 9.91 -17.86
N GLY A 186 22.01 9.80 -18.59
CA GLY A 186 23.03 10.83 -18.59
C GLY A 186 22.44 12.20 -18.96
N PRO A 187 23.04 13.31 -18.50
CA PRO A 187 22.55 14.68 -18.72
C PRO A 187 22.51 15.15 -20.19
N GLY A 188 22.69 14.24 -21.16
CA GLY A 188 22.69 14.51 -22.59
C GLY A 188 21.68 13.70 -23.41
N ALA A 189 20.78 12.94 -22.79
CA ALA A 189 19.61 12.48 -23.51
C ALA A 189 18.70 13.69 -23.75
N ASP A 190 18.46 14.04 -25.02
CA ASP A 190 17.49 15.07 -25.35
C ASP A 190 16.15 14.66 -24.72
N PRO A 191 15.61 15.44 -23.78
CA PRO A 191 14.34 15.10 -23.18
C PRO A 191 13.31 15.04 -24.31
N PRO A 192 12.45 14.01 -24.36
CA PRO A 192 11.34 14.02 -25.31
C PRO A 192 10.59 15.35 -25.13
N PRO A 193 10.10 15.98 -26.21
CA PRO A 193 9.38 17.24 -26.11
C PRO A 193 8.23 17.02 -25.14
N PRO A 194 8.22 17.72 -23.99
CA PRO A 194 7.32 17.39 -22.91
C PRO A 194 5.88 17.69 -23.35
N ASP A 195 5.01 16.70 -23.19
CA ASP A 195 3.58 16.95 -23.26
C ASP A 195 3.22 17.96 -22.16
N GLY A 196 2.27 18.86 -22.43
CA GLY A 196 1.96 19.97 -21.51
C GLY A 196 1.64 19.52 -20.07
N LEU A 197 1.15 18.30 -19.88
CA LEU A 197 0.85 17.70 -18.57
C LEU A 197 2.11 17.25 -17.82
N GLU A 198 3.10 16.67 -18.50
CA GLU A 198 4.35 16.22 -17.88
C GLU A 198 5.13 17.40 -17.29
N ASN A 199 5.21 18.52 -18.03
CA ASN A 199 5.79 19.76 -17.54
C ASN A 199 5.10 20.27 -16.26
N LEU A 200 3.78 20.16 -16.19
CA LEU A 200 3.03 20.60 -15.01
C LEU A 200 3.31 19.70 -13.80
N VAL A 201 3.45 18.39 -14.02
CA VAL A 201 3.82 17.44 -12.97
C VAL A 201 5.25 17.68 -12.49
N GLU A 202 6.19 17.86 -13.40
CA GLU A 202 7.58 18.21 -13.06
C GLU A 202 7.64 19.53 -12.28
N LEU A 203 6.93 20.57 -12.73
CA LEU A 203 6.83 21.84 -12.01
C LEU A 203 6.17 21.68 -10.64
N ALA A 204 5.13 20.85 -10.50
CA ALA A 204 4.46 20.61 -9.24
C ALA A 204 5.35 19.85 -8.25
N ILE A 205 6.12 18.88 -8.72
CA ILE A 205 7.13 18.16 -7.92
C ILE A 205 8.27 19.10 -7.52
N ALA A 206 8.79 19.88 -8.47
CA ALA A 206 9.85 20.86 -8.22
C ALA A 206 9.39 21.92 -7.21
N ALA A 207 8.19 22.48 -7.37
CA ALA A 207 7.61 23.45 -6.46
C ALA A 207 7.46 22.91 -5.03
N ARG A 208 7.04 21.65 -4.86
CA ARG A 208 6.97 20.97 -3.55
C ARG A 208 8.34 20.63 -2.95
N SER A 209 9.39 20.62 -3.77
CA SER A 209 10.76 20.34 -3.35
C SER A 209 11.54 21.61 -2.98
N LEU A 210 10.99 22.81 -3.25
CA LEU A 210 11.66 24.07 -2.93
C LEU A 210 11.79 24.28 -1.40
N PRO A 211 12.83 25.01 -0.94
CA PRO A 211 12.99 25.32 0.47
C PRO A 211 11.80 26.14 1.00
N ASP A 212 11.29 25.78 2.18
CA ASP A 212 10.28 26.59 2.87
C ASP A 212 10.94 27.85 3.48
N ASP A 213 11.14 28.87 2.63
CA ASP A 213 11.64 30.19 3.01
C ASP A 213 10.73 31.31 2.44
N PRO A 214 10.73 32.52 3.04
CA PRO A 214 9.84 33.60 2.60
C PRO A 214 10.01 34.03 1.14
N ALA A 215 11.21 33.87 0.56
CA ALA A 215 11.47 34.22 -0.84
C ALA A 215 10.84 33.19 -1.78
N THR A 216 10.96 31.90 -1.45
CA THR A 216 10.28 30.81 -2.16
C THR A 216 8.75 30.97 -2.09
N ALA A 217 8.20 31.29 -0.92
CA ALA A 217 6.76 31.53 -0.77
C ALA A 217 6.26 32.69 -1.66
N LEU A 218 7.01 33.78 -1.74
CA LEU A 218 6.70 34.90 -2.64
C LEU A 218 6.82 34.51 -4.12
N ALA A 219 7.80 33.67 -4.49
CA ALA A 219 7.96 33.16 -5.84
C ALA A 219 6.78 32.28 -6.26
N LEU A 220 6.34 31.36 -5.38
CA LEU A 220 5.19 30.49 -5.61
C LEU A 220 3.87 31.27 -5.70
N LEU A 221 3.67 32.30 -4.86
CA LEU A 221 2.51 33.18 -4.95
C LEU A 221 2.48 33.95 -6.28
N ARG A 222 3.63 34.44 -6.75
CA ARG A 222 3.75 35.11 -8.05
C ARG A 222 3.47 34.14 -9.19
N LEU A 223 3.99 32.92 -9.10
CA LEU A 223 3.75 31.85 -10.08
C LEU A 223 2.27 31.49 -10.13
N GLY A 224 1.62 31.25 -8.99
CA GLY A 224 0.19 30.98 -8.90
C GLY A 224 -0.67 32.11 -9.46
N LYS A 225 -0.29 33.37 -9.21
CA LYS A 225 -0.95 34.54 -9.82
C LYS A 225 -0.78 34.58 -11.34
N ALA A 226 0.40 34.21 -11.85
CA ALA A 226 0.67 34.12 -13.28
C ALA A 226 -0.13 32.99 -13.94
N PHE A 227 -0.23 31.82 -13.30
CA PHE A 227 -1.07 30.72 -13.76
C PHE A 227 -2.54 31.09 -13.82
N ALA A 228 -3.08 31.69 -12.75
CA ALA A 228 -4.48 32.15 -12.73
C ALA A 228 -4.76 33.20 -13.82
N GLU A 229 -3.77 34.03 -14.15
CA GLU A 229 -3.87 34.99 -15.25
C GLU A 229 -3.88 34.30 -16.63
N VAL A 230 -3.05 33.27 -16.82
CA VAL A 230 -3.06 32.45 -18.04
C VAL A 230 -4.37 31.69 -18.17
N GLU A 231 -4.87 31.07 -17.10
CA GLU A 231 -6.17 30.41 -17.08
C GLU A 231 -7.30 31.39 -17.41
N ARG A 232 -7.31 32.59 -16.82
CA ARG A 232 -8.30 33.64 -17.16
C ARG A 232 -8.26 34.02 -18.65
N ARG A 233 -7.07 34.08 -19.24
CA ARG A 233 -6.91 34.37 -20.68
C ARG A 233 -7.34 33.20 -21.56
N MET A 234 -7.09 31.96 -21.14
CA MET A 234 -7.51 30.75 -21.86
C MET A 234 -9.01 30.47 -21.73
N ALA A 235 -9.61 30.78 -20.58
CA ALA A 235 -11.05 30.69 -20.34
C ALA A 235 -11.86 31.65 -21.23
N TRP A 236 -11.23 32.66 -21.83
CA TRP A 236 -11.84 33.52 -22.85
C TRP A 236 -11.84 32.92 -24.27
N GLY A 237 -11.27 31.72 -24.48
CA GLY A 237 -11.18 31.06 -25.78
C GLY A 237 -11.77 29.64 -25.85
N ALA A 238 -11.63 28.81 -24.80
CA ALA A 238 -12.30 27.51 -24.65
C ALA A 238 -12.01 26.96 -23.25
N ALA A 239 -13.03 26.54 -22.50
CA ALA A 239 -12.87 26.00 -21.16
C ALA A 239 -12.15 24.64 -21.18
N SER A 240 -11.03 24.52 -20.47
CA SER A 240 -10.34 23.24 -20.25
C SER A 240 -10.29 22.92 -18.74
N PRO A 241 -10.94 21.83 -18.28
CA PRO A 241 -11.05 21.49 -16.86
C PRO A 241 -9.79 20.89 -16.23
N LEU A 242 -8.68 20.78 -16.97
CA LEU A 242 -7.46 20.08 -16.53
C LEU A 242 -6.49 20.92 -15.68
N LEU A 243 -6.75 22.21 -15.51
CA LEU A 243 -5.79 23.14 -14.89
C LEU A 243 -6.20 23.67 -13.52
N GLN A 244 -7.34 23.25 -12.95
CA GLN A 244 -7.68 23.69 -11.60
C GLN A 244 -6.52 23.34 -10.65
N PRO A 245 -5.83 24.33 -10.08
CA PRO A 245 -4.75 24.04 -9.18
C PRO A 245 -5.35 23.24 -8.04
N LEU A 246 -4.67 22.15 -7.67
CA LEU A 246 -4.80 21.53 -6.36
C LEU A 246 -4.28 22.52 -5.31
N THR A 247 -4.85 23.72 -5.24
CA THR A 247 -5.02 24.36 -3.96
C THR A 247 -5.85 23.37 -3.18
N VAL A 248 -5.22 22.68 -2.23
CA VAL A 248 -5.94 22.25 -1.03
C VAL A 248 -6.47 23.56 -0.46
N SER A 249 -7.64 23.99 -0.96
CA SER A 249 -8.33 25.12 -0.39
C SER A 249 -8.47 24.77 1.09
N PRO A 250 -8.21 25.69 2.02
CA PRO A 250 -8.61 25.49 3.41
C PRO A 250 -10.09 25.07 3.53
N GLY A 251 -10.92 25.40 2.53
CA GLY A 251 -12.30 24.91 2.39
C GLY A 251 -12.49 23.45 1.93
N PHE A 252 -11.49 22.80 1.32
CA PHE A 252 -11.54 21.36 1.00
C PHE A 252 -11.44 20.51 2.28
N LEU A 253 -10.72 21.00 3.30
CA LEU A 253 -10.68 20.44 4.65
C LEU A 253 -11.92 20.79 5.50
N LEU A 254 -12.88 21.55 4.95
CA LEU A 254 -14.12 21.95 5.64
C LEU A 254 -15.39 21.46 4.92
N ARG A 255 -15.30 20.46 4.03
CA ARG A 255 -16.48 19.65 3.71
C ARG A 255 -16.77 18.73 4.88
N SER A 256 -17.33 19.31 5.93
CA SER A 256 -18.12 18.59 6.92
C SER A 256 -19.16 17.78 6.15
N THR A 257 -19.01 16.46 6.20
CA THR A 257 -20.11 15.55 5.94
C THR A 257 -21.17 15.91 6.97
N ALA A 258 -22.23 16.59 6.53
CA ALA A 258 -23.46 16.63 7.30
C ALA A 258 -23.80 15.16 7.62
N PRO A 259 -24.00 14.79 8.90
CA PRO A 259 -24.32 13.42 9.24
C PRO A 259 -25.57 13.04 8.44
N ALA A 260 -25.48 11.95 7.67
CA ALA A 260 -26.65 11.30 7.13
C ALA A 260 -27.62 11.10 8.29
N SER A 261 -28.75 11.80 8.21
CA SER A 261 -29.84 11.73 9.17
C SER A 261 -30.13 10.24 9.45
N LEU A 262 -29.81 9.80 10.67
CA LEU A 262 -30.22 8.52 11.20
C LEU A 262 -31.75 8.56 11.32
N ALA A 263 -32.42 8.15 10.25
CA ALA A 263 -33.82 7.80 10.32
C ALA A 263 -33.96 6.65 11.33
N PRO A 264 -34.88 6.74 12.30
CA PRO A 264 -35.06 5.70 13.30
C PRO A 264 -35.51 4.41 12.63
N ALA A 265 -34.82 3.32 12.96
CA ALA A 265 -35.17 1.96 12.56
C ALA A 265 -36.62 1.66 12.99
N THR A 266 -37.53 1.58 12.02
CA THR A 266 -38.86 1.03 12.22
C THR A 266 -38.71 -0.45 12.56
N SER A 267 -38.99 -0.75 13.82
CA SER A 267 -39.06 -2.10 14.38
C SER A 267 -40.14 -2.88 13.61
N SER A 268 -39.74 -3.88 12.84
CA SER A 268 -40.68 -4.90 12.33
C SER A 268 -40.72 -6.08 13.31
N PRO A 269 -41.90 -6.66 13.53
CA PRO A 269 -42.15 -7.60 14.61
C PRO A 269 -41.50 -8.96 14.37
N ILE A 270 -41.05 -9.53 15.49
CA ILE A 270 -40.57 -10.90 15.65
C ILE A 270 -41.68 -11.87 15.20
N SER A 271 -41.46 -12.51 14.05
CA SER A 271 -42.25 -13.66 13.60
C SER A 271 -41.64 -14.91 14.21
N THR A 272 -42.25 -15.38 15.30
CA THR A 272 -42.08 -16.74 15.79
C THR A 272 -42.84 -17.69 14.86
N ASP A 273 -42.13 -18.56 14.16
CA ASP A 273 -42.70 -19.78 13.59
C ASP A 273 -41.91 -21.00 14.08
N PRO A 274 -42.57 -22.09 14.52
CA PRO A 274 -41.92 -23.17 15.25
C PRO A 274 -41.56 -24.35 14.35
N ARG A 275 -40.52 -25.08 14.79
CA ARG A 275 -40.36 -26.55 14.72
C ARG A 275 -40.70 -27.24 13.38
N GLY A 276 -39.66 -27.57 12.64
CA GLY A 276 -39.65 -28.70 11.72
C GLY A 276 -38.55 -29.68 12.10
N ASP A 277 -38.90 -30.69 12.91
CA ASP A 277 -38.11 -31.90 13.10
C ASP A 277 -38.06 -32.69 11.79
N GLY A 278 -36.88 -33.11 11.38
CA GLY A 278 -36.65 -33.82 10.12
C GLY A 278 -35.34 -34.60 10.15
N GLN A 279 -35.35 -35.69 10.92
CA GLN A 279 -34.36 -36.75 10.95
C GLN A 279 -34.30 -37.53 9.62
N LEU A 280 -33.12 -38.02 9.25
CA LEU A 280 -32.78 -39.32 8.61
C LEU A 280 -31.31 -39.21 8.12
N ASP A 281 -30.34 -39.82 8.80
CA ASP A 281 -29.82 -41.19 8.60
C ASP A 281 -29.39 -41.52 7.15
N GLY A 282 -28.10 -41.88 6.99
CA GLY A 282 -27.57 -42.39 5.73
C GLY A 282 -26.05 -42.31 5.63
N GLY A 283 -25.38 -43.37 6.09
CA GLY A 283 -23.92 -43.54 6.13
C GLY A 283 -23.22 -43.83 4.78
N PRO A 284 -22.00 -44.40 4.81
CA PRO A 284 -20.90 -44.01 3.94
C PRO A 284 -20.66 -44.95 2.75
N THR A 285 -20.09 -44.40 1.67
CA THR A 285 -19.36 -45.19 0.67
C THR A 285 -18.12 -44.44 0.19
N SER A 286 -16.97 -44.88 0.70
CA SER A 286 -15.70 -44.92 -0.07
C SER A 286 -15.82 -46.08 -1.07
N PRO A 287 -15.14 -46.06 -2.24
CA PRO A 287 -13.74 -46.49 -2.22
C PRO A 287 -12.81 -45.82 -3.25
N ASP A 288 -11.52 -45.97 -2.95
CA ASP A 288 -10.35 -46.14 -3.82
C ASP A 288 -10.43 -45.77 -5.30
N GLY A 289 -9.46 -44.96 -5.72
CA GLY A 289 -9.08 -44.77 -7.11
C GLY A 289 -7.75 -44.04 -7.20
N GLY A 290 -6.66 -44.78 -7.08
CA GLY A 290 -5.30 -44.27 -7.21
C GLY A 290 -4.98 -43.74 -8.61
N SER A 291 -4.12 -42.74 -8.68
CA SER A 291 -3.20 -42.60 -9.81
C SER A 291 -1.97 -41.81 -9.39
N ALA A 292 -0.87 -42.53 -9.26
CA ALA A 292 0.46 -41.98 -9.09
C ALA A 292 0.96 -41.51 -10.46
N ILE A 293 1.15 -40.19 -10.63
CA ILE A 293 1.93 -39.64 -11.73
C ILE A 293 3.21 -39.06 -11.12
N ALA A 294 4.28 -39.84 -11.20
CA ALA A 294 5.63 -39.43 -10.88
C ALA A 294 6.12 -38.43 -11.94
N GLY A 295 5.87 -37.14 -11.71
CA GLY A 295 6.50 -36.05 -12.44
C GLY A 295 7.93 -35.82 -11.96
N LYS A 296 8.89 -36.27 -12.76
CA LYS A 296 10.33 -36.01 -12.60
C LYS A 296 10.58 -34.50 -12.76
N VAL A 297 10.73 -33.78 -11.65
CA VAL A 297 11.15 -32.36 -11.69
C VAL A 297 12.67 -32.33 -11.70
N GLU A 298 13.24 -32.01 -12.85
CA GLU A 298 14.65 -31.65 -12.98
C GLU A 298 14.95 -30.42 -12.12
N ALA A 299 15.94 -30.57 -11.25
CA ALA A 299 16.47 -29.49 -10.43
C ALA A 299 17.17 -28.48 -11.33
N VAL A 300 16.56 -27.31 -11.51
CA VAL A 300 17.25 -26.12 -12.03
C VAL A 300 18.21 -25.63 -10.95
N SER A 301 19.49 -25.97 -11.11
CA SER A 301 20.60 -25.41 -10.34
C SER A 301 20.69 -23.91 -10.58
N LEU A 302 20.42 -23.11 -9.54
CA LEU A 302 20.81 -21.70 -9.51
C LEU A 302 22.30 -21.57 -9.15
N PRO A 303 23.04 -20.63 -9.78
CA PRO A 303 24.47 -20.48 -9.60
C PRO A 303 24.81 -20.03 -8.17
N GLY A 304 25.72 -20.80 -7.53
CA GLY A 304 26.21 -20.53 -6.19
C GLY A 304 26.99 -19.22 -6.10
N HIS A 305 26.49 -18.30 -5.28
CA HIS A 305 27.29 -17.19 -4.78
C HIS A 305 28.35 -17.73 -3.82
N ARG A 306 29.59 -17.86 -4.32
CA ARG A 306 30.78 -18.03 -3.48
C ARG A 306 30.88 -16.82 -2.54
N ARG A 307 30.68 -17.04 -1.25
CA ARG A 307 31.12 -16.10 -0.21
C ARG A 307 32.65 -16.10 -0.20
N ALA A 308 33.25 -14.96 -0.54
CA ALA A 308 34.65 -14.71 -0.32
C ALA A 308 34.92 -14.73 1.20
N ALA A 309 35.81 -15.62 1.63
CA ALA A 309 36.31 -15.65 2.99
C ALA A 309 37.26 -14.46 3.20
N THR A 310 36.94 -13.61 4.17
CA THR A 310 37.83 -12.55 4.65
C THR A 310 39.02 -13.19 5.38
N PRO A 311 40.29 -12.92 5.01
CA PRO A 311 41.43 -13.43 5.75
C PRO A 311 41.64 -12.64 7.05
N ALA A 312 41.81 -13.38 8.15
CA ALA A 312 42.12 -12.86 9.46
C ALA A 312 43.52 -12.22 9.49
N ALA A 313 43.58 -10.98 9.95
CA ALA A 313 44.82 -10.26 10.22
C ALA A 313 45.56 -10.90 11.41
N ARG A 314 46.73 -11.50 11.15
CA ARG A 314 47.71 -11.88 12.18
C ARG A 314 48.52 -10.65 12.54
N SER A 315 48.31 -10.15 13.76
CA SER A 315 49.20 -9.18 14.40
C SER A 315 50.51 -9.87 14.79
N ARG A 316 51.63 -9.43 14.22
CA ARG A 316 52.99 -9.77 14.67
C ARG A 316 53.40 -8.71 15.70
N ALA A 317 53.60 -9.15 16.93
CA ALA A 317 54.38 -8.41 17.92
C ALA A 317 55.85 -8.41 17.48
N VAL A 318 56.44 -7.22 17.39
CA VAL A 318 57.87 -6.99 17.26
C VAL A 318 58.39 -6.68 18.67
N GLY A 319 59.43 -7.41 19.08
CA GLY A 319 60.21 -7.12 20.28
C GLY A 319 61.28 -6.08 20.04
#